data_AF-A0A164N4K9-F1
#
_entry.id   AF-A0A164N4K9-F1
#
_cell.length_a   1.000
_cell.length_b   1.000
_cell.length_c   1.000
_cell.angle_alpha   90.00
_cell.angle_beta   90.00
_cell.angle_gamma   90.00
#
_symmetry.space_group_name_H-M   'P 1'
#
loop_
_entity.id
_entity.type
_entity.pdbx_description
1 polymer ?
#
loop_
_entity_poly.entity_id
_entity_poly.type
_entity_poly.pdbx_seq_one_letter_code
_entity_poly.pdbx_strand_id
1 'polypeptide(L)'
;MGIKWTQSADKHEVDRADALNAIHNAYYVEDEFDDSRVPGQVKPTLYIGPPLRPGGPLLEVMVNIIPPSDVVIFHVMEAQERNLERMDD
;
A
#
# COMPACT_ATOMS: atom_id res chain seq x y z
N MET A 1 -15.96 6.28 7.64
CA MET A 1 -14.75 5.86 6.92
C MET A 1 -13.68 5.58 7.94
N GLY A 2 -13.23 4.33 8.03
CA GLY A 2 -12.29 3.88 9.06
C GLY A 2 -11.07 3.23 8.41
N ILE A 3 -9.88 3.63 8.87
CA ILE A 3 -8.63 2.98 8.46
C ILE A 3 -8.33 1.89 9.48
N LYS A 4 -8.29 0.64 9.03
CA LYS A 4 -7.95 -0.52 9.84
C LYS A 4 -6.58 -1.03 9.41
N TRP A 5 -5.78 -1.45 10.38
CA TRP A 5 -4.45 -1.99 10.17
C TRP A 5 -4.45 -3.45 10.59
N THR A 6 -3.94 -4.33 9.74
CA THR A 6 -3.69 -5.71 10.17
C THR A 6 -2.39 -5.77 10.97
N GLN A 7 -2.21 -6.83 11.76
CA GLN A 7 -0.93 -7.08 12.43
C GLN A 7 0.24 -7.27 11.45
N SER A 8 -0.05 -7.67 10.20
CA SER A 8 1.00 -7.81 9.17
C SER A 8 1.52 -6.47 8.67
N ALA A 9 0.69 -5.42 8.66
CA ALA A 9 1.11 -4.08 8.23
C ALA A 9 2.15 -3.47 9.19
N ASP A 10 2.08 -3.78 10.48
CA ASP A 10 3.04 -3.28 11.48
C ASP A 10 4.35 -4.11 11.55
N LYS A 11 4.52 -5.16 10.73
CA LYS A 11 5.69 -6.07 10.80
C LYS A 11 7.01 -5.44 10.38
N HIS A 12 6.97 -4.45 9.50
CA HIS A 12 8.17 -3.85 8.90
C HIS A 12 8.60 -2.56 9.61
N GLU A 13 8.04 -2.27 10.79
CA GLU A 13 8.40 -1.10 11.62
C GLU A 13 8.27 0.25 10.90
N VAL A 14 7.50 0.30 9.81
CA VAL A 14 7.17 1.54 9.09
C VAL A 14 6.10 2.30 9.88
N ASP A 15 6.34 3.59 10.13
CA ASP A 15 5.36 4.41 10.84
C ASP A 15 4.07 4.53 10.02
N ARG A 16 2.94 4.45 10.70
CA ARG A 16 1.63 4.54 10.06
C ARG A 16 1.42 5.88 9.35
N ALA A 17 2.00 6.98 9.86
CA ALA A 17 1.95 8.27 9.20
C ALA A 17 2.78 8.29 7.91
N ASP A 18 3.92 7.59 7.87
CA ASP A 18 4.71 7.45 6.64
C ASP A 18 3.92 6.66 5.57
N ALA A 19 3.27 5.57 5.97
CA ALA A 19 2.43 4.79 5.07
C ALA A 19 1.20 5.58 4.55
N LEU A 20 0.55 6.36 5.41
CA LEU A 20 -0.54 7.25 4.98
C LEU A 20 -0.06 8.36 4.05
N ASN A 21 1.14 8.91 4.31
CA ASN A 21 1.75 9.88 3.43
C ASN A 21 2.08 9.28 2.06
N ALA A 22 2.56 8.04 2.03
CA ALA A 22 2.83 7.31 0.78
C ALA A 22 1.55 7.06 -0.03
N ILE A 23 0.44 6.72 0.63
CA ILE A 23 -0.88 6.62 -0.05
C ILE A 23 -1.31 7.99 -0.61
N HIS A 24 -1.23 9.05 0.21
CA HIS A 24 -1.73 10.39 -0.17
C HIS A 24 -0.90 11.04 -1.29
N ASN A 25 0.41 10.78 -1.31
CA ASN A 25 1.36 11.34 -2.28
C ASN A 25 1.91 10.25 -3.21
N ALA A 26 1.10 9.23 -3.51
CA ALA A 26 1.53 8.11 -4.32
C ALA A 26 1.97 8.59 -5.71
N TYR A 27 3.14 8.11 -6.14
CA TYR A 27 3.66 8.31 -7.49
C TYR A 27 3.10 7.27 -8.44
N TYR A 28 2.75 6.10 -7.91
CA TYR A 28 2.19 5.00 -8.67
C TYR A 28 1.04 4.37 -7.89
N VAL A 29 -0.04 4.08 -8.60
CA VAL A 29 -1.23 3.40 -8.08
C VAL A 29 -1.62 2.31 -9.08
N GLU A 30 -1.68 1.06 -8.60
CA GLU A 30 -2.22 -0.06 -9.37
C GLU A 30 -3.47 -0.57 -8.67
N ASP A 31 -4.63 -0.30 -9.27
CA ASP A 31 -5.89 -0.91 -8.88
C ASP A 31 -5.90 -2.39 -9.28
N GLU A 32 -6.54 -3.22 -8.46
CA GLU A 32 -6.61 -4.67 -8.68
C GLU A 32 -5.23 -5.37 -8.75
N PHE A 33 -4.27 -4.87 -7.96
CA PHE A 33 -2.90 -5.40 -7.85
C PHE A 33 -2.88 -6.88 -7.46
N ASP A 34 -2.12 -7.67 -8.23
CA ASP A 34 -2.00 -9.12 -8.16
C ASP A 34 -3.36 -9.85 -8.41
N ASP A 35 -3.38 -10.76 -9.38
CA ASP A 35 -4.53 -11.64 -9.60
C ASP A 35 -4.62 -12.61 -8.43
N SER A 36 -5.28 -12.17 -7.36
CA SER A 36 -5.53 -12.99 -6.19
C SER A 36 -6.25 -14.25 -6.66
N ARG A 37 -5.55 -15.40 -6.58
CA ARG A 37 -6.01 -16.70 -7.10
C ARG A 37 -7.22 -17.27 -6.34
N VAL A 38 -7.80 -16.49 -5.43
CA VAL A 38 -8.94 -16.86 -4.59
C VAL A 38 -10.20 -16.19 -5.15
N PRO A 39 -11.12 -16.96 -5.76
CA PRO A 39 -12.36 -16.40 -6.30
C PRO A 39 -13.18 -15.74 -5.18
N GLY A 40 -13.54 -14.47 -5.38
CA GLY A 40 -14.38 -13.68 -4.46
C GLY A 40 -13.61 -12.80 -3.47
N GLN A 41 -12.27 -12.78 -3.51
CA GLN A 41 -11.49 -11.84 -2.70
C GLN A 41 -11.43 -10.46 -3.37
N VAL A 42 -11.57 -9.39 -2.58
CA VAL A 42 -11.34 -8.02 -3.05
C VAL A 42 -9.88 -7.93 -3.46
N LYS A 43 -9.61 -7.58 -4.72
CA LYS A 43 -8.25 -7.37 -5.18
C LYS A 43 -7.70 -6.10 -4.51
N PRO A 44 -6.48 -6.14 -3.94
CA PRO A 44 -5.93 -5.00 -3.26
C PRO A 44 -5.55 -3.90 -4.25
N THR A 45 -5.51 -2.66 -3.77
CA THR A 45 -4.88 -1.55 -4.49
C THR A 45 -3.47 -1.38 -3.94
N LEU A 46 -2.47 -1.32 -4.83
CA LEU A 46 -1.09 -1.00 -4.49
C LEU A 46 -0.85 0.51 -4.66
N TYR A 47 -0.27 1.14 -3.64
CA TYR A 47 0.25 2.50 -3.68
C TYR A 47 1.77 2.45 -3.51
N ILE A 48 2.51 3.18 -4.34
CA ILE A 48 3.94 3.43 -4.14
C ILE A 48 4.14 4.93 -4.00
N GLY A 49 4.69 5.36 -2.87
CA GLY A 49 4.86 6.78 -2.58
C GLY A 49 5.94 7.09 -1.55
N PRO A 50 6.24 8.37 -1.32
CA PRO A 50 7.30 8.79 -0.42
C PRO A 50 6.88 8.68 1.05
N PRO A 51 7.81 8.45 1.97
CA PRO A 51 7.59 8.63 3.40
C PRO A 51 7.39 10.12 3.74
N LEU A 52 6.92 10.41 4.94
CA LEU A 52 6.73 11.77 5.45
C LEU A 52 8.06 12.51 5.56
N ARG A 53 9.14 11.79 5.88
CA ARG A 53 10.50 12.36 5.91
C ARG A 53 11.08 12.42 4.49
N PRO A 54 11.47 13.62 4.00
CA PRO A 54 12.07 13.74 2.68
C PRO A 54 13.40 12.99 2.59
N GLY A 55 13.64 12.33 1.45
CA GLY A 55 14.88 11.60 1.16
C GLY A 55 14.92 10.15 1.66
N GLY A 56 13.83 9.64 2.25
CA GLY A 56 13.68 8.21 2.52
C GLY A 56 13.33 7.38 1.28
N PRO A 57 13.50 6.05 1.33
CA PRO A 57 13.09 5.16 0.24
C PRO A 57 11.57 5.18 0.06
N LEU A 58 11.11 4.94 -1.17
CA LEU A 58 9.68 4.81 -1.45
C LEU A 58 9.09 3.66 -0.65
N LEU A 59 7.83 3.80 -0.28
CA LEU A 59 7.07 2.79 0.44
C LEU A 59 6.02 2.19 -0.48
N GLU A 60 5.93 0.87 -0.47
CA GLU A 60 4.80 0.14 -1.03
C GLU A 60 3.74 -0.10 0.05
N VAL A 61 2.51 0.27 -0.24
CA VAL A 61 1.36 0.14 0.66
C VAL A 61 0.22 -0.55 -0.07
N MET A 62 -0.21 -1.71 0.42
CA MET A 62 -1.37 -2.41 -0.14
C MET A 62 -2.57 -2.29 0.78
N VAL A 63 -3.71 -1.98 0.16
CA VAL A 63 -4.97 -1.76 0.87
C VAL A 63 -6.10 -2.53 0.23
N ASN A 64 -7.03 -3.01 1.06
CA ASN A 64 -8.32 -3.50 0.60
C ASN A 64 -9.37 -2.43 0.88
N ILE A 65 -10.03 -1.97 -0.18
CA ILE A 65 -11.16 -1.03 -0.09
C ILE A 65 -12.43 -1.87 0.07
N ILE A 66 -12.98 -1.89 1.28
CA ILE A 66 -14.19 -2.63 1.62
C ILE A 66 -15.37 -1.65 1.62
N PRO A 67 -16.33 -1.78 0.69
CA PRO A 67 -17.49 -0.91 0.66
C PRO A 67 -18.34 -1.04 1.94
N PRO A 68 -18.97 0.05 2.43
CA PRO A 68 -19.09 1.35 1.77
C PRO A 68 -17.94 2.33 2.08
N SER A 69 -17.07 2.09 3.06
CA SER A 69 -16.09 3.11 3.51
C SER A 69 -14.92 2.58 4.36
N ASP A 70 -14.67 1.29 4.39
CA ASP A 70 -13.57 0.72 5.18
C ASP A 70 -12.32 0.57 4.31
N VAL A 71 -11.19 1.06 4.79
CA VAL A 71 -9.88 0.84 4.16
C VAL A 71 -9.05 -0.01 5.09
N VAL A 72 -8.66 -1.20 4.64
CA VAL A 72 -7.84 -2.12 5.42
C VAL A 72 -6.45 -2.14 4.84
N ILE A 73 -5.50 -1.54 5.56
CA ILE A 73 -4.07 -1.58 5.23
C ILE A 73 -3.51 -2.87 5.80
N PHE A 74 -3.00 -3.74 4.94
CA PHE A 74 -2.50 -5.05 5.35
C PHE A 74 -1.03 -5.31 5.04
N HIS A 75 -0.42 -4.47 4.21
CA HIS A 75 0.97 -4.57 3.81
C HIS A 75 1.57 -3.18 3.69
N VAL A 76 2.69 -2.95 4.38
CA VAL A 76 3.48 -1.74 4.31
C VAL A 76 4.94 -2.15 4.42
N MET A 77 5.76 -1.75 3.45
CA MET A 77 7.21 -1.91 3.51
C MET A 77 7.90 -0.94 2.55
N GLU A 78 9.22 -0.90 2.59
CA GLU A 78 10.02 -0.26 1.54
C GLU A 78 9.72 -0.90 0.19
N ALA A 79 9.53 -0.08 -0.83
CA ALA A 79 9.16 -0.51 -2.16
C ALA A 79 10.25 -1.42 -2.73
N GLN A 80 9.85 -2.65 -3.08
CA GLN A 80 10.78 -3.62 -3.64
C GLN A 80 11.11 -3.28 -5.10
N GLU A 81 12.32 -3.63 -5.56
CA GLU A 81 12.77 -3.41 -6.94
C GLU A 81 11.72 -3.88 -7.96
N ARG A 82 11.14 -5.07 -7.79
CA ARG A 82 10.09 -5.61 -8.69
C ARG A 82 8.87 -4.69 -8.88
N ASN A 83 8.52 -3.92 -7.85
CA ASN A 83 7.37 -3.04 -7.84
C ASN A 83 7.77 -1.64 -8.32
N LEU A 84 9.02 -1.23 -8.07
CA LEU A 84 9.61 -0.05 -8.67
C LEU A 84 9.76 -0.19 -10.19
N GLU A 85 10.17 -1.36 -10.68
CA GLU A 85 10.26 -1.66 -12.11
C GLU A 85 8.92 -1.50 -12.85
N ARG A 86 7.79 -1.70 -12.15
CA ARG A 86 6.44 -1.46 -12.70
C ARG A 86 6.09 0.01 -12.86
N MET A 87 6.84 0.91 -12.22
CA MET A 87 6.64 2.35 -12.36
C MET A 87 7.23 2.89 -13.68
N ASP A 88 8.16 2.16 -14.29
CA ASP A 88 8.89 2.53 -15.51
C ASP A 88 8.28 1.90 -16.80
N ASP A 89 7.25 1.05 -16.68
CA ASP A 89 6.51 0.43 -17.80
C ASP A 89 5.27 1.25 -18.21
#